data_AF-A0A9Q3HF87-F1
#
_entry.id   AF-A0A9Q3HF87-F1
#
_cell.length_a   1.000
_cell.length_b   1.000
_cell.length_c   1.000
_cell.angle_alpha   90.00
_cell.angle_beta   90.00
_cell.angle_gamma   90.00
#
_symmetry.space_group_name_H-M   'P 1'
#
loop_
_entity.id
_entity.type
_entity.pdbx_description
1 polymer ?
#
loop_
_entity_poly.entity_id
_entity_poly.type
_entity_poly.pdbx_seq_one_letter_code
_entity_poly.pdbx_strand_id
1 'polypeptide(L)'
;MLFVGILCNLLLAGITIANIIITKDGNILNEKNQLIKRGGLDDNDEDEEINLIEICHKIETTITGFTTEIFKGCESGNAVLVASKIEGIITSLSPLGDECKKGFSLAPHELQLFATAFLAILHKFQAILFKVKKFPVIFKSSETILRACGIHFGVVLKFLASFKFDIPGWAAAGGIDVKLYKTIGVPFGTSY
;
A
#
# COMPACT_ATOMS: atom_id res chain seq x y z
N MET A 1 11.82 21.69 19.05
CA MET A 1 11.51 20.28 18.69
C MET A 1 11.03 20.10 17.23
N LEU A 2 10.53 21.14 16.55
CA LEU A 2 10.15 21.05 15.11
C LEU A 2 11.33 20.78 14.15
N PHE A 3 12.54 21.23 14.50
CA PHE A 3 13.71 21.11 13.63
C PHE A 3 14.24 19.67 13.50
N VAL A 4 14.08 18.84 14.54
CA VAL A 4 14.54 17.44 14.54
C VAL A 4 13.64 16.56 13.67
N GLY A 5 12.32 16.79 13.70
CA GLY A 5 11.38 16.06 12.85
C GLY A 5 11.59 16.33 11.35
N ILE A 6 11.90 17.58 10.98
CA ILE A 6 12.23 17.94 9.59
C ILE A 6 13.58 17.33 9.19
N LEU A 7 14.58 17.32 10.10
CA LEU A 7 15.88 16.71 9.83
C LEU A 7 15.78 15.19 9.62
N CYS A 8 14.96 14.49 10.43
CA CYS A 8 14.71 13.05 10.26
C CYS A 8 14.01 12.74 8.94
N ASN A 9 13.06 13.58 8.51
CA ASN A 9 12.38 13.41 7.22
C ASN A 9 13.32 13.68 6.04
N LEU A 10 14.26 14.62 6.17
CA LEU A 10 15.29 14.88 5.14
C LEU A 10 16.31 13.73 5.06
N LEU A 11 16.70 13.16 6.21
CA LEU A 11 17.55 11.97 6.29
C LEU A 11 16.87 10.74 5.67
N LEU A 12 15.57 10.56 5.89
CA LEU A 12 14.78 9.49 5.27
C LEU A 12 14.76 9.62 3.74
N ALA A 13 14.62 10.84 3.21
CA ALA A 13 14.66 11.11 1.77
C ALA A 13 16.08 10.93 1.17
N GLY A 14 17.14 11.13 1.96
CA GLY A 14 18.52 10.92 1.53
C GLY A 14 18.93 9.45 1.46
N ILE A 15 18.47 8.61 2.39
CA ILE A 15 18.78 7.16 2.42
C ILE A 15 18.14 6.42 1.24
N THR A 16 16.96 6.84 0.79
CA THR A 16 16.31 6.28 -0.41
C THR A 16 17.08 6.58 -1.69
N ILE A 17 17.87 7.66 -1.75
CA ILE A 17 18.66 8.03 -2.92
C ILE A 17 20.05 7.35 -2.89
N ALA A 18 20.64 7.14 -1.71
CA ALA A 18 21.98 6.55 -1.57
C ALA A 18 22.05 5.03 -1.80
N ASN A 19 20.93 4.30 -1.63
CA ASN A 19 20.90 2.83 -1.81
C ASN A 19 20.80 2.38 -3.28
N ILE A 20 20.88 3.30 -4.25
CA ILE A 20 20.86 2.99 -5.67
C ILE A 20 22.27 3.17 -6.22
N ILE A 21 23.14 2.17 -5.99
CA ILE A 21 24.41 2.07 -6.70
C ILE A 21 24.13 1.37 -8.03
N ILE A 22 23.97 2.16 -9.09
CA ILE A 22 23.89 1.65 -10.46
C ILE A 22 25.31 1.37 -10.92
N THR A 23 25.70 0.10 -11.00
CA THR A 23 26.93 -0.29 -11.68
C THR A 23 26.70 -0.34 -13.19
N LYS A 24 27.78 -0.17 -13.95
CA LYS A 24 27.79 0.13 -15.40
C LYS A 24 27.15 -0.95 -16.30
N ASP A 25 26.78 -2.11 -15.74
CA ASP A 25 26.14 -3.23 -16.45
C ASP A 25 24.66 -3.46 -16.06
N GLY A 26 24.00 -2.49 -15.41
CA GLY A 26 22.53 -2.48 -15.30
C GLY A 26 21.93 -3.54 -14.38
N ASN A 27 22.71 -4.14 -13.48
CA ASN A 27 22.19 -5.02 -12.42
C ASN A 27 22.02 -4.26 -11.10
N ILE A 28 20.79 -4.26 -10.56
CA ILE A 28 20.47 -3.74 -9.23
C ILE A 28 20.91 -4.80 -8.20
N LEU A 29 22.05 -4.58 -7.56
CA LEU A 29 22.52 -5.39 -6.43
C LEU A 29 21.90 -4.86 -5.14
N ASN A 30 20.92 -5.60 -4.60
CA ASN A 30 20.35 -5.34 -3.29
C ASN A 30 21.15 -6.13 -2.24
N GLU A 31 21.90 -5.44 -1.37
CA GLU A 31 22.74 -6.05 -0.31
C GLU A 31 21.97 -6.97 0.66
N LYS A 32 20.63 -6.88 0.70
CA LYS A 32 19.78 -7.73 1.54
C LYS A 32 19.85 -9.23 1.24
N ASN A 33 20.31 -9.64 0.06
CA ASN A 33 20.34 -11.07 -0.31
C ASN A 33 21.50 -11.87 0.32
N GLN A 34 22.46 -11.24 1.01
CA GLN A 34 23.57 -11.98 1.64
C GLN A 34 23.37 -12.30 3.12
N LEU A 35 22.39 -11.69 3.81
CA LEU A 35 22.19 -11.90 5.25
C LEU A 35 21.25 -13.08 5.60
N ILE A 36 20.54 -13.66 4.62
CA ILE A 36 19.52 -14.70 4.86
C ILE A 36 20.10 -16.13 4.85
N LYS A 37 21.40 -16.33 4.54
CA LYS A 37 21.99 -17.67 4.32
C LYS A 37 22.94 -18.18 5.41
N ARG A 38 22.74 -17.84 6.69
CA ARG A 38 23.48 -18.49 7.79
C ARG A 38 22.58 -18.86 8.97
N GLY A 39 22.31 -20.17 9.07
CA GLY A 39 21.57 -20.85 10.13
C GLY A 39 20.30 -21.46 9.53
N GLY A 40 20.10 -22.77 9.39
CA GLY A 40 20.69 -23.92 10.06
C GLY A 40 19.53 -24.73 10.64
N LEU A 41 19.17 -25.82 9.94
CA LEU A 41 18.24 -26.91 10.28
C LEU A 41 17.59 -26.87 11.68
N ASP A 42 16.25 -26.84 11.72
CA ASP A 42 15.48 -27.74 12.58
C ASP A 42 14.08 -27.97 11.99
N ASP A 43 13.66 -29.23 11.94
CA ASP A 43 12.32 -29.66 11.54
C ASP A 43 11.36 -29.33 12.69
N ASN A 44 10.51 -28.32 12.54
CA ASN A 44 9.28 -28.18 13.31
C ASN A 44 8.24 -27.48 12.44
N ASP A 45 6.97 -27.86 12.60
CA ASP A 45 5.80 -27.23 12.01
C ASP A 45 5.77 -25.73 12.36
N GLU A 46 6.47 -24.91 11.57
CA GLU A 46 6.47 -23.46 11.71
C GLU A 46 5.16 -22.91 11.16
N ASP A 47 4.31 -22.43 12.06
CA ASP A 47 3.30 -21.42 11.77
C ASP A 47 3.93 -20.40 10.81
N GLU A 48 3.54 -20.41 9.53
CA GLU A 48 4.03 -19.47 8.52
C GLU A 48 3.89 -18.04 9.08
N GLU A 49 5.01 -17.44 9.50
CA GLU A 49 5.01 -16.12 10.10
C GLU A 49 4.47 -15.13 9.08
N ILE A 50 3.27 -14.63 9.32
CA ILE A 50 2.52 -13.85 8.35
C ILE A 50 3.21 -12.50 8.15
N ASN A 51 3.95 -12.38 7.06
CA ASN A 51 4.68 -11.17 6.73
C ASN A 51 3.79 -10.14 6.02
N LEU A 52 3.18 -9.24 6.80
CA LEU A 52 2.36 -8.13 6.28
C LEU A 52 3.05 -7.28 5.21
N ILE A 53 4.37 -7.11 5.33
CA ILE A 53 5.17 -6.32 4.40
C ILE A 53 5.24 -7.04 3.05
N GLU A 54 5.45 -8.36 3.06
CA GLU A 54 5.43 -9.17 1.85
C GLU A 54 4.07 -9.14 1.16
N ILE A 55 2.98 -9.24 1.93
CA ILE A 55 1.61 -9.09 1.41
C ILE A 55 1.45 -7.71 0.77
N CYS A 56 1.95 -6.65 1.41
CA CYS A 56 1.91 -5.31 0.85
C CYS A 56 2.64 -5.19 -0.49
N HIS A 57 3.84 -5.78 -0.60
CA HIS A 57 4.59 -5.79 -1.86
C HIS A 57 3.90 -6.57 -2.98
N LYS A 58 3.23 -7.68 -2.67
CA LYS A 58 2.40 -8.43 -3.64
C LYS A 58 1.24 -7.57 -4.15
N ILE A 59 0.56 -6.85 -3.26
CA ILE A 59 -0.51 -5.91 -3.63
C ILE A 59 0.02 -4.78 -4.50
N GLU A 60 1.13 -4.15 -4.10
CA GLU A 60 1.74 -3.05 -4.85
C GLU A 60 2.11 -3.48 -6.29
N THR A 61 2.66 -4.68 -6.43
CA THR A 61 3.00 -5.28 -7.72
C THR A 61 1.76 -5.52 -8.57
N THR A 62 0.68 -6.03 -7.97
CA THR A 62 -0.60 -6.25 -8.65
C THR A 62 -1.19 -4.93 -9.15
N ILE A 63 -1.23 -3.90 -8.30
CA ILE A 63 -1.74 -2.58 -8.67
C ILE A 63 -0.91 -2.00 -9.83
N THR A 64 0.41 -2.12 -9.74
CA THR A 64 1.32 -1.66 -10.79
C THR A 64 1.06 -2.40 -12.11
N GLY A 65 0.89 -3.73 -12.07
CA GLY A 65 0.60 -4.55 -13.25
C GLY A 65 -0.71 -4.16 -13.94
N PHE A 66 -1.76 -3.86 -13.17
CA PHE A 66 -3.06 -3.50 -13.71
C PHE A 66 -3.22 -2.03 -14.11
N THR A 67 -2.34 -1.14 -13.64
CA THR A 67 -2.46 0.31 -13.86
C THR A 67 -2.57 0.67 -15.34
N THR A 68 -1.70 0.11 -16.19
CA THR A 68 -1.69 0.40 -17.63
C THR A 68 -2.99 -0.03 -18.32
N GLU A 69 -3.51 -1.21 -17.98
CA GLU A 69 -4.75 -1.73 -18.55
C GLU A 69 -5.97 -0.92 -18.08
N ILE A 70 -6.01 -0.53 -16.81
CA ILE A 70 -7.06 0.34 -16.28
C ILE A 70 -7.05 1.68 -17.01
N PHE A 71 -5.87 2.26 -17.25
CA PHE A 71 -5.77 3.56 -17.92
C PHE A 71 -6.25 3.48 -19.36
N LYS A 72 -5.86 2.42 -20.10
CA LYS A 72 -6.38 2.14 -21.45
C LYS A 72 -7.88 1.90 -21.44
N GLY A 73 -8.39 1.17 -20.46
CA GLY A 73 -9.83 0.93 -20.29
C GLY A 73 -10.61 2.22 -20.07
N CYS A 74 -10.07 3.14 -19.27
CA CYS A 74 -10.66 4.46 -19.07
C CYS A 74 -10.69 5.29 -20.37
N GLU A 75 -9.59 5.33 -21.12
CA GLU A 75 -9.45 6.10 -22.36
C GLU A 75 -10.33 5.56 -23.49
N SER A 76 -10.51 4.24 -23.55
CA SER A 76 -11.36 3.57 -24.55
C SER A 76 -12.84 3.47 -24.14
N GLY A 77 -13.20 3.91 -22.94
CA GLY A 77 -14.58 3.79 -22.43
C GLY A 77 -14.98 2.36 -22.01
N ASN A 78 -14.03 1.43 -21.90
CA ASN A 78 -14.29 0.04 -21.54
C ASN A 78 -14.43 -0.14 -20.02
N ALA A 79 -15.63 0.11 -19.50
CA ALA A 79 -15.95 -0.01 -18.07
C ALA A 79 -15.75 -1.44 -17.53
N VAL A 80 -15.99 -2.46 -18.35
CA VAL A 80 -15.88 -3.87 -17.94
C VAL A 80 -14.43 -4.24 -17.65
N LEU A 81 -13.49 -3.81 -18.53
CA LEU A 81 -12.07 -4.02 -18.31
C LEU A 81 -11.60 -3.32 -17.03
N VAL A 82 -12.01 -2.06 -16.82
CA VAL A 82 -11.64 -1.30 -15.61
C VAL A 82 -12.17 -1.99 -14.36
N ALA A 83 -13.45 -2.38 -14.34
CA ALA A 83 -14.06 -3.11 -13.24
C ALA A 83 -13.33 -4.41 -12.91
N SER A 84 -13.07 -5.25 -13.92
CA SER A 84 -12.36 -6.53 -13.75
C SER A 84 -10.96 -6.36 -13.17
N LYS A 85 -10.22 -5.33 -13.59
CA LYS A 85 -8.88 -5.07 -13.06
C LYS A 85 -8.91 -4.53 -11.63
N ILE A 86 -9.88 -3.68 -11.28
CA ILE A 86 -10.07 -3.24 -9.90
C ILE A 86 -10.50 -4.41 -9.01
N GLU A 87 -11.33 -5.32 -9.51
CA GLU A 87 -11.70 -6.55 -8.79
C GLU A 87 -10.47 -7.42 -8.51
N GLY A 88 -9.56 -7.56 -9.47
CA GLY A 88 -8.27 -8.21 -9.24
C GLY A 88 -7.44 -7.55 -8.13
N ILE A 89 -7.49 -6.21 -7.99
CA ILE A 89 -6.85 -5.49 -6.87
C ILE A 89 -7.53 -5.85 -5.54
N ILE A 90 -8.86 -5.96 -5.50
CA ILE A 90 -9.59 -6.38 -4.29
C ILE A 90 -9.15 -7.77 -3.85
N THR A 91 -9.06 -8.72 -4.77
CA THR A 91 -8.62 -10.09 -4.47
C THR A 91 -7.24 -10.09 -3.83
N SER A 92 -6.32 -9.24 -4.30
CA SER A 92 -5.01 -9.07 -3.66
C SER A 92 -5.08 -8.34 -2.31
N LEU A 93 -6.03 -7.43 -2.10
CA LEU A 93 -6.22 -6.70 -0.84
C LEU A 93 -6.90 -7.53 0.26
N SER A 94 -7.71 -8.54 -0.09
CA SER A 94 -8.48 -9.31 0.89
C SER A 94 -7.61 -9.97 1.96
N PRO A 95 -6.52 -10.70 1.60
CA PRO A 95 -5.64 -11.31 2.59
C PRO A 95 -5.10 -10.29 3.59
N LEU A 96 -4.66 -9.12 3.12
CA LEU A 96 -4.15 -8.06 4.01
C LEU A 96 -5.22 -7.59 5.00
N GLY A 97 -6.44 -7.38 4.53
CA GLY A 97 -7.56 -7.00 5.37
C GLY A 97 -7.90 -8.07 6.41
N ASP A 98 -7.85 -9.34 6.03
CA ASP A 98 -8.18 -10.45 6.92
C ASP A 98 -7.11 -10.65 8.00
N GLU A 99 -5.83 -10.48 7.65
CA GLU A 99 -4.74 -10.44 8.64
C GLU A 99 -4.88 -9.28 9.62
N CYS A 100 -5.17 -8.08 9.13
CA CYS A 100 -5.39 -6.91 9.98
C CYS A 100 -6.60 -7.08 10.93
N LYS A 101 -7.61 -7.89 10.58
CA LYS A 101 -8.75 -8.20 11.47
C LYS A 101 -8.38 -9.16 12.60
N LYS A 102 -7.38 -10.03 12.40
CA LYS A 102 -6.94 -10.95 13.45
C LYS A 102 -6.33 -10.21 14.65
N GLY A 103 -5.83 -8.98 14.44
CA GLY A 103 -5.50 -8.07 15.53
C GLY A 103 -4.22 -8.45 16.30
N PHE A 104 -3.22 -9.00 15.62
CA PHE A 104 -1.94 -9.32 16.25
C PHE A 104 -1.14 -8.05 16.61
N SER A 105 -0.22 -8.21 17.56
CA SER A 105 0.66 -7.14 18.00
C SER A 105 1.89 -7.05 17.11
N LEU A 106 2.24 -5.83 16.69
CA LEU A 106 3.48 -5.54 15.97
C LEU A 106 4.44 -4.80 16.90
N ALA A 107 5.74 -5.06 16.77
CA ALA A 107 6.74 -4.20 17.37
C ALA A 107 6.71 -2.80 16.71
N PRO A 108 7.10 -1.72 17.41
CA PRO A 108 7.02 -0.37 16.85
C PRO A 108 7.74 -0.18 15.50
N HIS A 109 8.88 -0.86 15.31
CA HIS A 109 9.64 -0.80 14.07
C HIS A 109 8.92 -1.53 12.90
N GLU A 110 8.29 -2.67 13.18
CA GLU A 110 7.51 -3.42 12.19
C GLU A 110 6.24 -2.66 11.80
N LEU A 111 5.58 -2.02 12.77
CA LEU A 111 4.45 -1.14 12.53
C LEU A 111 4.83 -0.01 11.57
N GLN A 112 6.00 0.61 11.76
CA GLN A 112 6.47 1.69 10.88
C GLN A 112 6.80 1.18 9.47
N LEU A 113 7.44 0.01 9.35
CA LEU A 113 7.72 -0.61 8.05
C LEU A 113 6.43 -0.98 7.33
N PHE A 114 5.48 -1.58 8.04
CA PHE A 114 4.16 -1.92 7.53
C PHE A 114 3.39 -0.68 7.07
N ALA A 115 3.34 0.37 7.90
CA ALA A 115 2.70 1.63 7.52
C ALA A 115 3.36 2.25 6.27
N THR A 116 4.68 2.17 6.15
CA THR A 116 5.40 2.65 4.96
C THR A 116 5.05 1.83 3.71
N ALA A 117 5.01 0.50 3.82
CA ALA A 117 4.62 -0.38 2.73
C ALA A 117 3.16 -0.14 2.31
N PHE A 118 2.26 0.04 3.29
CA PHE A 118 0.86 0.37 3.03
C PHE A 118 0.69 1.75 2.39
N LEU A 119 1.54 2.73 2.73
CA LEU A 119 1.54 4.04 2.09
C LEU A 119 1.81 3.93 0.58
N ALA A 120 2.75 3.06 0.17
CA ALA A 120 3.06 2.84 -1.24
C ALA A 120 1.86 2.30 -2.03
N ILE A 121 1.09 1.37 -1.42
CA ILE A 121 -0.17 0.86 -1.98
C ILE A 121 -1.16 2.00 -2.21
N LEU A 122 -1.34 2.87 -1.20
CA LEU A 122 -2.23 4.02 -1.31
C LEU A 122 -1.77 4.96 -2.44
N HIS A 123 -0.49 5.28 -2.57
CA HIS A 123 -0.03 6.11 -3.68
C HIS A 123 -0.35 5.54 -5.06
N LYS A 124 -0.09 4.26 -5.25
CA LYS A 124 -0.35 3.57 -6.53
C LYS A 124 -1.85 3.56 -6.83
N PHE A 125 -2.67 3.25 -5.84
CA PHE A 125 -4.12 3.22 -6.00
C PHE A 125 -4.71 4.64 -6.18
N GLN A 126 -4.13 5.66 -5.57
CA GLN A 126 -4.51 7.06 -5.77
C GLN A 126 -4.40 7.48 -7.25
N ALA A 127 -3.36 7.04 -7.95
CA ALA A 127 -3.22 7.31 -9.38
C ALA A 127 -4.36 6.68 -10.20
N ILE A 128 -4.78 5.46 -9.84
CA ILE A 128 -5.94 4.78 -10.43
C ILE A 128 -7.22 5.56 -10.15
N LEU A 129 -7.49 5.90 -8.89
CA LEU A 129 -8.67 6.67 -8.49
C LEU A 129 -8.76 8.00 -9.24
N PHE A 130 -7.65 8.73 -9.32
CA PHE A 130 -7.59 9.98 -10.04
C PHE A 130 -7.91 9.80 -11.53
N LYS A 131 -7.37 8.76 -12.18
CA LYS A 131 -7.67 8.48 -13.58
C LYS A 131 -9.12 8.09 -13.78
N VAL A 132 -9.65 7.13 -13.02
CA VAL A 132 -11.03 6.64 -13.15
C VAL A 132 -12.04 7.77 -12.92
N LYS A 133 -11.81 8.62 -11.91
CA LYS A 133 -12.69 9.76 -11.60
C LYS A 133 -12.80 10.79 -12.72
N LYS A 134 -11.80 10.89 -13.61
CA LYS A 134 -11.88 11.75 -14.81
C LYS A 134 -12.90 11.27 -15.84
N PHE A 135 -13.37 10.02 -15.75
CA PHE A 135 -14.34 9.43 -16.66
C PHE A 135 -15.62 9.05 -15.89
N PRO A 136 -16.62 9.95 -15.80
CA PRO A 136 -17.77 9.78 -14.91
C PRO A 136 -18.57 8.50 -15.14
N VAL A 137 -18.72 8.08 -16.40
CA VAL A 137 -19.42 6.84 -16.77
C VAL A 137 -18.67 5.62 -16.19
N ILE A 138 -17.35 5.57 -16.38
CA ILE A 138 -16.50 4.49 -15.84
C ILE A 138 -16.55 4.49 -14.31
N PHE A 139 -16.38 5.66 -13.68
CA PHE A 139 -16.42 5.77 -12.23
C PHE A 139 -17.74 5.27 -11.65
N LYS A 140 -18.88 5.65 -12.25
CA LYS A 140 -20.20 5.20 -11.82
C LYS A 140 -20.37 3.68 -12.00
N SER A 141 -19.91 3.13 -13.12
CA SER A 141 -19.97 1.68 -13.39
C SER A 141 -19.07 0.86 -12.45
N SER A 142 -17.96 1.44 -11.98
CA SER A 142 -17.02 0.76 -11.07
C SER A 142 -17.21 1.14 -9.59
N GLU A 143 -18.22 1.95 -9.25
CA GLU A 143 -18.36 2.55 -7.91
C GLU A 143 -18.44 1.49 -6.80
N THR A 144 -19.25 0.44 -7.00
CA THR A 144 -19.42 -0.62 -6.01
C THR A 144 -18.10 -1.35 -5.70
N ILE A 145 -17.33 -1.64 -6.74
CA ILE A 145 -16.04 -2.34 -6.63
C ILE A 145 -15.00 -1.40 -5.99
N LEU A 146 -14.98 -0.13 -6.38
CA LEU A 146 -14.12 0.88 -5.75
C LEU A 146 -14.43 1.07 -4.25
N ARG A 147 -15.71 1.03 -3.86
CA ARG A 147 -16.11 1.06 -2.45
C ARG A 147 -15.64 -0.19 -1.70
N ALA A 148 -15.64 -1.36 -2.32
CA ALA A 148 -15.09 -2.56 -1.71
C ALA A 148 -13.58 -2.42 -1.44
N CYS A 149 -12.78 -1.86 -2.37
CA CYS A 149 -11.39 -1.48 -2.07
C CYS A 149 -11.31 -0.55 -0.86
N GLY A 150 -12.21 0.43 -0.79
CA GLY A 150 -12.28 1.38 0.32
C GLY A 150 -12.52 0.72 1.67
N ILE A 151 -13.33 -0.33 1.73
CA ILE A 151 -13.56 -1.13 2.95
C ILE A 151 -12.27 -1.80 3.39
N HIS A 152 -11.52 -2.45 2.49
CA HIS A 152 -10.25 -3.10 2.84
C HIS A 152 -9.22 -2.08 3.33
N PHE A 153 -9.08 -0.93 2.67
CA PHE A 153 -8.21 0.14 3.18
C PHE A 153 -8.64 0.63 4.56
N GLY A 154 -9.95 0.78 4.79
CA GLY A 154 -10.50 1.16 6.09
C GLY A 154 -10.16 0.17 7.19
N VAL A 155 -10.18 -1.13 6.91
CA VAL A 155 -9.76 -2.18 7.87
C VAL A 155 -8.29 -2.02 8.25
N VAL A 156 -7.41 -1.80 7.27
CA VAL A 156 -5.97 -1.58 7.54
C VAL A 156 -5.74 -0.29 8.33
N LEU A 157 -6.45 0.79 8.01
CA LEU A 157 -6.35 2.05 8.76
C LEU A 157 -6.84 1.90 10.21
N LYS A 158 -7.90 1.13 10.44
CA LYS A 158 -8.37 0.79 11.80
C LYS A 158 -7.32 0.01 12.57
N PHE A 159 -6.68 -0.95 11.91
CA PHE A 159 -5.60 -1.71 12.51
C PHE A 159 -4.44 -0.80 12.91
N LEU A 160 -3.97 0.07 12.02
CA LEU A 160 -2.92 1.05 12.37
C LEU A 160 -3.36 1.98 13.51
N ALA A 161 -4.62 2.44 13.50
CA ALA A 161 -5.16 3.29 14.56
C ALA A 161 -5.22 2.62 15.93
N SER A 162 -5.35 1.29 15.99
CA SER A 162 -5.35 0.54 17.26
C SER A 162 -4.02 0.68 18.02
N PHE A 163 -2.92 0.94 17.31
CA PHE A 163 -1.60 1.24 17.86
C PHE A 163 -1.41 2.72 18.22
N LYS A 164 -2.48 3.53 18.22
CA LYS A 164 -2.44 5.01 18.39
C LYS A 164 -1.57 5.70 17.33
N PHE A 165 -1.47 5.11 16.14
CA PHE A 165 -0.73 5.68 15.02
C PHE A 165 -1.46 6.94 14.50
N ASP A 166 -0.71 8.03 14.27
CA ASP A 166 -1.27 9.28 13.75
C ASP A 166 -1.58 9.17 12.26
N ILE A 167 -2.75 8.61 11.93
CA ILE A 167 -3.21 8.41 10.56
C ILE A 167 -3.31 9.73 9.78
N PRO A 168 -3.95 10.81 10.30
CA PRO A 168 -4.02 12.07 9.58
C PRO A 168 -2.65 12.69 9.27
N GLY A 169 -1.74 12.73 10.26
CA GLY A 169 -0.40 13.26 10.08
C GLY A 169 0.42 12.43 9.10
N TRP A 170 0.37 11.10 9.21
CA TRP A 170 1.04 10.17 8.29
C TRP A 170 0.53 10.28 6.85
N ALA A 171 -0.80 10.32 6.66
CA ALA A 171 -1.39 10.46 5.33
C ALA A 171 -1.02 11.80 4.68
N ALA A 172 -1.03 12.89 5.46
CA ALA A 172 -0.64 14.21 4.98
C ALA A 172 0.86 14.27 4.61
N ALA A 173 1.73 13.72 5.47
CA ALA A 173 3.17 13.65 5.22
C ALA A 173 3.51 12.79 4.00
N GLY A 174 2.77 11.71 3.78
CA GLY A 174 2.89 10.89 2.59
C GLY A 174 2.39 11.57 1.32
N GLY A 175 1.51 12.58 1.40
CA GLY A 175 0.90 13.18 0.21
C GLY A 175 -0.32 12.40 -0.30
N ILE A 176 -1.06 11.75 0.60
CA ILE A 176 -2.32 11.09 0.31
C ILE A 176 -3.45 12.13 0.22
N ASP A 177 -4.15 12.13 -0.92
CA ASP A 177 -5.35 12.92 -1.13
C ASP A 177 -6.54 12.24 -0.44
N VAL A 178 -6.71 12.58 0.84
CA VAL A 178 -7.82 12.11 1.68
C VAL A 178 -9.19 12.41 1.04
N LYS A 179 -9.35 13.50 0.29
CA LYS A 179 -10.64 13.83 -0.35
C LYS A 179 -10.96 12.85 -1.47
N LEU A 180 -9.95 12.44 -2.24
CA LEU A 180 -10.10 11.43 -3.27
C LEU A 180 -10.49 10.08 -2.67
N TYR A 181 -9.85 9.69 -1.56
CA TYR A 181 -10.18 8.44 -0.87
C TYR A 181 -11.55 8.44 -0.18
N LYS A 182 -12.02 9.59 0.29
CA LYS A 182 -13.39 9.73 0.84
C LYS A 182 -14.47 9.41 -0.19
N THR A 183 -14.23 9.60 -1.49
CA THR A 183 -15.25 9.28 -2.52
C THR A 183 -15.52 7.79 -2.65
N ILE A 184 -14.61 6.95 -2.17
CA ILE A 184 -14.77 5.49 -2.14
C ILE A 184 -14.99 4.96 -0.72
N GLY A 185 -15.25 5.85 0.26
CA GLY A 185 -15.62 5.47 1.62
C GLY A 185 -14.45 5.14 2.56
N VAL A 186 -13.20 5.53 2.25
CA VAL A 186 -12.09 5.29 3.18
C VAL A 186 -12.12 6.31 4.33
N PRO A 187 -12.10 5.87 5.61
CA PRO A 187 -12.21 6.77 6.75
C PRO A 187 -10.82 7.22 7.22
N PHE A 188 -10.32 8.32 6.65
CA PHE A 188 -9.18 9.05 7.21
C PHE A 188 -9.71 10.08 8.22
N GLY A 189 -9.77 9.71 9.51
CA GLY A 189 -9.92 10.67 10.62
C GLY A 189 -11.35 10.98 11.10
N THR A 190 -12.35 10.14 10.83
CA THR A 190 -13.54 10.10 11.71
C THR A 190 -13.25 9.06 12.78
N SER A 191 -13.28 9.48 14.05
CA SER A 191 -13.00 8.65 15.22
C SER A 191 -13.50 7.21 15.05
N TYR A 192 -12.57 6.25 15.20
CA TYR A 192 -12.90 4.83 15.29
C TYR A 192 -13.23 4.46 16.73
#